data_AF-A0A222P9C7-F1
#
_entry.id   AF-A0A222P9C7-F1
#
_cell.length_a   1.000
_cell.length_b   1.000
_cell.length_c   1.000
_cell.angle_alpha   90.00
_cell.angle_beta   90.00
_cell.angle_gamma   90.00
#
_symmetry.space_group_name_H-M   'P 1'
#
loop_
_entity.id
_entity.type
_entity.pdbx_description
1 polymer ?
#
loop_
_entity_poly.entity_id
_entity_poly.type
_entity_poly.pdbx_seq_one_letter_code
_entity_poly.pdbx_strand_id
1 'polypeptide(L)'
;MKRNKKLIMTILLVMGVSYIGNARIKNRKFKNIEKTSVELKNIKSNSKELNSQEYAKILENFRKKADKYLETGDKIQLVDDYINDIEDAKVSKKALKDNYDADKETFGIVEVAIFMKSSYSDGENAKKLTDEDYKKMQEKFVKTNKFKQLEGYVEIQPVQPLQNK
;
A
#
# COMPACT_ATOMS: atom_id res chain seq x y z
N MET A 1 9.83 27.60 -27.31
CA MET A 1 9.47 26.17 -27.44
C MET A 1 9.15 25.63 -26.05
N LYS A 2 7.86 25.45 -25.71
CA LYS A 2 7.42 24.97 -24.39
C LYS A 2 7.82 23.49 -24.26
N ARG A 3 8.76 23.18 -23.37
CA ARG A 3 9.11 21.80 -23.02
C ARG A 3 7.95 21.21 -22.24
N ASN A 4 7.03 20.57 -22.96
CA ASN A 4 6.00 19.74 -22.36
C ASN A 4 6.71 18.61 -21.61
N LYS A 5 6.83 18.76 -20.28
CA LYS A 5 7.21 17.67 -19.38
C LYS A 5 6.10 16.62 -19.48
N LYS A 6 6.25 15.69 -20.42
CA LYS A 6 5.50 14.43 -20.39
C LYS A 6 5.95 13.74 -19.10
N LEU A 7 5.11 13.79 -18.07
CA LEU A 7 5.23 12.95 -16.89
C LEU A 7 5.14 11.52 -17.42
N ILE A 8 6.27 10.82 -17.47
CA ILE A 8 6.30 9.40 -17.77
C ILE A 8 5.72 8.74 -16.51
N MET A 9 4.40 8.53 -16.49
CA MET A 9 3.72 7.75 -15.46
C MET A 9 4.07 6.28 -15.70
N THR A 10 5.24 5.87 -15.22
CA THR A 10 5.60 4.45 -15.15
C THR A 10 4.74 3.83 -14.06
N ILE A 11 3.66 3.15 -14.46
CA ILE A 11 2.88 2.31 -13.56
C ILE A 11 3.78 1.13 -13.18
N LEU A 12 4.25 1.09 -11.93
CA LEU A 12 4.87 -0.13 -11.42
C LEU A 12 3.75 -1.15 -11.19
N LEU A 13 3.70 -2.20 -12.00
CA LEU A 13 2.86 -3.36 -11.68
C LEU A 13 3.70 -4.30 -10.81
N VAL A 14 3.72 -4.08 -9.50
CA VAL A 14 4.32 -5.04 -8.55
C VAL A 14 3.34 -6.20 -8.28
N MET A 15 2.79 -6.81 -9.34
CA MET A 15 2.13 -8.11 -9.20
C MET A 15 3.22 -9.18 -9.24
N GLY A 16 3.62 -9.63 -8.05
CA GLY A 16 4.43 -10.83 -7.91
C GLY A 16 3.66 -12.03 -8.44
N VAL A 17 4.05 -12.54 -9.61
CA VAL A 17 3.66 -13.85 -10.11
C VAL A 17 4.35 -14.90 -9.23
N SER A 18 3.79 -15.17 -8.05
CA SER A 18 4.18 -16.31 -7.20
C SER A 18 2.99 -16.77 -6.35
N TYR A 19 1.84 -16.96 -6.99
CA TYR A 19 0.89 -17.97 -6.51
C TYR A 19 1.20 -19.27 -7.24
N ILE A 20 1.70 -20.26 -6.51
CA ILE A 20 1.43 -21.72 -6.59
C ILE A 20 2.45 -22.41 -5.65
N GLY A 21 2.00 -22.94 -4.51
CA GLY A 21 2.92 -23.62 -3.58
C GLY A 21 2.43 -24.02 -2.18
N ASN A 22 1.23 -24.60 -2.06
CA ASN A 22 0.88 -25.57 -1.00
C ASN A 22 0.82 -25.10 0.48
N ALA A 23 -0.21 -24.37 0.87
CA ALA A 23 -0.61 -24.25 2.28
C ALA A 23 -1.56 -25.40 2.65
N ARG A 24 -1.03 -26.48 3.24
CA ARG A 24 -1.85 -27.37 4.08
C ARG A 24 -2.35 -26.58 5.27
N ILE A 25 -3.61 -26.14 5.22
CA ILE A 25 -4.34 -25.54 6.33
C ILE A 25 -4.47 -26.61 7.43
N LYS A 26 -3.58 -26.60 8.41
CA LYS A 26 -3.84 -27.26 9.69
C LYS A 26 -4.60 -26.28 10.58
N ASN A 27 -5.88 -26.59 10.80
CA ASN A 27 -6.77 -25.95 11.76
C ASN A 27 -6.06 -25.72 13.10
N ARG A 28 -5.60 -24.49 13.35
CA ARG A 28 -5.30 -24.01 14.70
C ARG A 28 -6.59 -23.41 15.25
N LYS A 29 -7.23 -24.13 16.18
CA LYS A 29 -8.31 -23.59 17.00
C LYS A 29 -7.76 -22.39 17.79
N PHE A 30 -8.19 -21.18 17.44
CA PHE A 30 -7.97 -20.01 18.26
C PHE A 30 -8.80 -20.17 19.54
N LYS A 31 -8.12 -20.31 20.69
CA LYS A 31 -8.77 -20.18 21.99
C LYS A 31 -9.24 -18.74 22.13
N ASN A 32 -10.49 -18.56 22.57
CA ASN A 32 -11.06 -17.30 23.01
C ASN A 32 -10.10 -16.64 24.01
N ILE A 33 -9.47 -15.55 23.60
CA ILE A 33 -8.78 -14.62 24.50
C ILE A 33 -9.74 -13.45 24.67
N GLU A 34 -10.11 -13.26 25.92
CA GLU A 34 -11.03 -12.26 26.45
C GLU A 34 -10.77 -10.86 25.87
N LYS A 35 -11.84 -10.20 25.44
CA LYS A 35 -11.83 -8.83 24.90
C LYS A 35 -11.33 -7.86 25.96
N THR A 36 -10.05 -7.50 25.91
CA THR A 36 -9.59 -6.24 26.49
C THR A 36 -9.73 -5.17 25.42
N SER A 37 -10.76 -4.33 25.55
CA SER A 37 -10.88 -3.09 24.79
C SER A 37 -9.76 -2.14 25.24
N VAL A 38 -8.61 -2.22 24.59
CA VAL A 38 -7.60 -1.18 24.72
C VAL A 38 -8.08 -0.01 23.87
N GLU A 39 -8.64 0.98 24.56
CA GLU A 39 -8.98 2.28 24.02
C GLU A 39 -7.71 2.88 23.38
N LEU A 40 -7.62 2.80 22.05
CA LEU A 40 -6.51 3.34 21.27
C LEU A 40 -6.63 4.86 21.27
N LYS A 41 -6.06 5.48 22.30
CA LYS A 41 -5.74 6.90 22.29
C LYS A 41 -4.84 7.16 21.09
N ASN A 42 -5.26 8.12 20.26
CA ASN A 42 -4.52 8.76 19.17
C ASN A 42 -3.01 8.48 19.26
N ILE A 43 -2.48 7.67 18.34
CA ILE A 43 -1.03 7.52 18.18
C ILE A 43 -0.53 8.83 17.55
N LYS A 44 -0.42 9.84 18.41
CA LYS A 44 0.22 11.12 18.14
C LYS A 44 1.73 10.84 18.11
N SER A 45 2.28 10.81 16.90
CA SER A 45 3.72 10.84 16.56
C SER A 45 4.67 10.41 17.69
N ASN A 46 4.66 9.11 18.04
CA ASN A 46 5.63 8.61 19.00
C ASN A 46 6.97 8.50 18.27
N SER A 47 7.99 9.20 18.75
CA SER A 47 9.37 9.18 18.23
C SER A 47 10.04 7.79 18.28
N LYS A 48 9.33 6.80 18.84
CA LYS A 48 9.72 5.41 19.01
C LYS A 48 9.77 4.69 17.67
N GLU A 49 10.90 4.04 17.41
CA GLU A 49 11.06 3.11 16.29
C GLU A 49 10.29 1.81 16.57
N LEU A 50 9.42 1.42 15.65
CA LEU A 50 8.51 0.28 15.78
C LEU A 50 9.27 -1.04 15.64
N ASN A 51 8.93 -1.98 16.53
CA ASN A 51 9.35 -3.37 16.40
C ASN A 51 8.42 -4.15 15.46
N SER A 52 8.78 -5.40 15.20
CA SER A 52 8.09 -6.27 14.24
C SER A 52 6.60 -6.49 14.58
N GLN A 53 6.26 -6.69 15.86
CA GLN A 53 4.88 -6.93 16.28
C GLN A 53 4.04 -5.65 16.25
N GLU A 54 4.62 -4.51 16.59
CA GLU A 54 3.94 -3.21 16.53
C GLU A 54 3.63 -2.84 15.08
N TYR A 55 4.61 -3.00 14.18
CA TYR A 55 4.42 -2.71 12.76
C TYR A 55 3.39 -3.62 12.10
N ALA A 56 3.41 -4.92 12.41
CA ALA A 56 2.41 -5.88 11.94
C ALA A 56 0.97 -5.44 12.27
N LYS A 57 0.74 -4.91 13.48
CA LYS A 57 -0.58 -4.42 13.91
C LYS A 57 -1.01 -3.18 13.14
N ILE A 58 -0.07 -2.29 12.84
CA ILE A 58 -0.36 -1.09 12.03
C ILE A 58 -0.76 -1.50 10.61
N LEU A 59 -0.02 -2.41 9.99
CA LEU A 59 -0.35 -2.96 8.67
C LEU A 59 -1.73 -3.64 8.66
N GLU A 60 -2.03 -4.46 9.67
CA GLU A 60 -3.33 -5.13 9.80
C GLU A 60 -4.48 -4.11 9.94
N ASN A 61 -4.29 -3.08 10.77
CA ASN A 61 -5.28 -2.02 10.96
C ASN A 61 -5.49 -1.22 9.68
N PHE A 62 -4.42 -0.86 8.99
CA PHE A 62 -4.51 -0.18 7.70
C PHE A 62 -5.33 -1.01 6.70
N ARG A 63 -5.04 -2.31 6.55
CA ARG A 63 -5.79 -3.18 5.63
C ARG A 63 -7.29 -3.22 5.93
N LYS A 64 -7.68 -3.31 7.20
CA LYS A 64 -9.11 -3.24 7.59
C LYS A 64 -9.76 -1.94 7.20
N LYS A 65 -9.06 -0.81 7.33
CA LYS A 65 -9.56 0.49 6.85
C LYS A 65 -9.61 0.53 5.33
N ALA A 66 -8.59 -0.02 4.66
CA ALA A 66 -8.47 -0.05 3.22
C ALA A 66 -9.65 -0.78 2.58
N ASP A 67 -10.03 -1.96 3.09
CA ASP A 67 -11.21 -2.69 2.60
C ASP A 67 -12.47 -1.81 2.60
N LYS A 68 -12.68 -1.03 3.68
CA LYS A 68 -13.79 -0.10 3.79
C LYS A 68 -13.68 1.06 2.78
N TYR A 69 -12.51 1.67 2.63
CA TYR A 69 -12.31 2.76 1.67
C TYR A 69 -12.48 2.32 0.22
N LEU A 70 -12.08 1.08 -0.07
CA LEU A 70 -12.26 0.46 -1.37
C LEU A 70 -13.74 0.22 -1.66
N GLU A 71 -14.49 -0.33 -0.69
CA GLU A 71 -15.94 -0.53 -0.82
C GLU A 71 -16.71 0.80 -1.01
N THR A 72 -16.38 1.83 -0.23
CA THR A 72 -17.07 3.13 -0.30
C THR A 72 -16.56 4.04 -1.43
N GLY A 73 -15.46 3.68 -2.09
CA GLY A 73 -14.77 4.52 -3.06
C GLY A 73 -13.99 5.70 -2.46
N ASP A 74 -13.81 5.78 -1.14
CA ASP A 74 -13.05 6.86 -0.49
C ASP A 74 -11.52 6.66 -0.57
N LYS A 75 -11.03 6.58 -1.81
CA LYS A 75 -9.61 6.34 -2.10
C LYS A 75 -8.72 7.50 -1.64
N ILE A 76 -9.25 8.70 -1.44
CA ILE A 76 -8.47 9.83 -0.89
C ILE A 76 -8.01 9.49 0.53
N GLN A 77 -8.94 9.03 1.38
CA GLN A 77 -8.62 8.65 2.75
C GLN A 77 -7.70 7.42 2.79
N LEU A 78 -7.85 6.49 1.84
CA LEU A 78 -6.91 5.37 1.69
C LEU A 78 -5.46 5.84 1.51
N VAL A 79 -5.23 6.83 0.64
CA VAL A 79 -3.87 7.37 0.41
C VAL A 79 -3.37 8.15 1.61
N ASP A 80 -4.22 8.99 2.20
CA ASP A 80 -3.83 9.81 3.35
C ASP A 80 -3.50 8.94 4.58
N ASP A 81 -4.28 7.90 4.87
CA ASP A 81 -3.99 6.95 5.94
C ASP A 81 -2.75 6.11 5.63
N TYR A 82 -2.49 5.75 4.36
CA TYR A 82 -1.26 5.04 3.99
C TYR A 82 -0.03 5.89 4.30
N ILE A 83 -0.07 7.17 3.94
CA ILE A 83 1.06 8.08 4.20
C ILE A 83 1.29 8.22 5.70
N ASN A 84 0.23 8.50 6.46
CA ASN A 84 0.34 8.76 7.89
C ASN A 84 0.69 7.52 8.71
N ASP A 85 0.06 6.37 8.43
CA ASP A 85 0.18 5.17 9.25
C ASP A 85 1.38 4.30 8.81
N ILE A 86 1.74 4.28 7.53
CA ILE A 86 2.74 3.36 6.97
C ILE A 86 4.01 4.09 6.54
N GLU A 87 3.91 5.07 5.63
CA GLU A 87 5.09 5.74 5.06
C GLU A 87 5.84 6.59 6.10
N ASP A 88 5.13 7.34 6.93
CA ASP A 88 5.71 8.21 7.95
C ASP A 88 6.10 7.46 9.23
N ALA A 89 5.80 6.16 9.32
CA ALA A 89 6.13 5.35 10.47
C ALA A 89 7.65 5.13 10.58
N LYS A 90 8.21 5.38 11.77
CA LYS A 90 9.58 5.01 12.08
C LYS A 90 9.64 3.52 12.38
N VAL A 91 10.13 2.71 11.45
CA VAL A 91 10.14 1.25 11.56
C VAL A 91 11.57 0.72 11.54
N SER A 92 11.89 -0.18 12.45
CA SER A 92 13.21 -0.82 12.48
C SER A 92 13.47 -1.68 11.25
N LYS A 93 14.73 -1.78 10.82
CA LYS A 93 15.15 -2.64 9.70
C LYS A 93 14.67 -4.09 9.88
N LYS A 94 14.72 -4.61 11.10
CA LYS A 94 14.22 -5.96 11.41
C LYS A 94 12.71 -6.05 11.22
N ALA A 95 11.94 -5.06 11.71
CA ALA A 95 10.50 -5.04 11.54
C ALA A 95 10.08 -4.93 10.07
N LEU A 96 10.78 -4.13 9.26
CA LEU A 96 10.57 -4.07 7.81
C LEU A 96 10.83 -5.42 7.15
N LYS A 97 11.93 -6.11 7.51
CA LYS A 97 12.26 -7.43 6.95
C LYS A 97 11.25 -8.50 7.36
N ASP A 98 10.90 -8.55 8.64
CA ASP A 98 9.97 -9.55 9.18
C ASP A 98 8.55 -9.41 8.59
N ASN A 99 8.16 -8.19 8.20
CA ASN A 99 6.82 -7.89 7.67
C ASN A 99 6.83 -7.56 6.17
N TYR A 100 7.91 -7.90 5.45
CA TYR A 100 8.13 -7.48 4.07
C TYR A 100 6.93 -7.79 3.15
N ASP A 101 6.38 -9.00 3.22
CA ASP A 101 5.27 -9.41 2.35
C ASP A 101 3.98 -8.62 2.64
N ALA A 102 3.65 -8.42 3.92
CA ALA A 102 2.45 -7.68 4.34
C ALA A 102 2.55 -6.19 4.02
N ASP A 103 3.75 -5.62 4.19
CA ASP A 103 4.08 -4.25 3.84
C ASP A 103 3.98 -4.02 2.31
N LYS A 104 4.52 -4.96 1.52
CA LYS A 104 4.43 -4.93 0.06
C LYS A 104 2.98 -5.07 -0.43
N GLU A 105 2.20 -5.96 0.17
CA GLU A 105 0.78 -6.12 -0.14
C GLU A 105 0.00 -4.82 0.15
N THR A 106 0.31 -4.18 1.28
CA THR A 106 -0.29 -2.90 1.68
C THR A 106 -0.01 -1.79 0.65
N PHE A 107 1.24 -1.70 0.17
CA PHE A 107 1.59 -0.79 -0.91
C PHE A 107 0.82 -1.11 -2.21
N GLY A 108 0.76 -2.39 -2.60
CA GLY A 108 0.07 -2.82 -3.83
C GLY A 108 -1.42 -2.49 -3.84
N ILE A 109 -2.10 -2.62 -2.69
CA ILE A 109 -3.51 -2.21 -2.55
C ILE A 109 -3.69 -0.73 -2.91
N VAL A 110 -2.84 0.13 -2.37
CA VAL A 110 -2.90 1.58 -2.60
C VAL A 110 -2.56 1.93 -4.04
N GLU A 111 -1.52 1.31 -4.59
CA GLU A 111 -1.10 1.49 -5.98
C GLU A 111 -2.23 1.15 -6.96
N VAL A 112 -2.83 -0.04 -6.83
CA VAL A 112 -3.94 -0.47 -7.69
C VAL A 112 -5.14 0.48 -7.55
N ALA A 113 -5.48 0.88 -6.32
CA ALA A 113 -6.61 1.79 -6.10
C ALA A 113 -6.42 3.15 -6.78
N ILE A 114 -5.19 3.67 -6.81
CA ILE A 114 -4.85 4.96 -7.40
C ILE A 114 -4.73 4.90 -8.93
N PHE A 115 -4.08 3.86 -9.47
CA PHE A 115 -3.73 3.79 -10.89
C PHE A 115 -4.76 3.05 -11.74
N MET A 116 -5.61 2.22 -11.14
CA MET A 116 -6.74 1.60 -11.80
C MET A 116 -8.04 2.24 -11.31
N LYS A 117 -8.47 3.30 -12.00
CA LYS A 117 -9.65 4.11 -11.60
C LYS A 117 -10.92 3.28 -11.41
N SER A 118 -11.14 2.27 -12.26
CA SER A 118 -12.28 1.36 -12.21
C SER A 118 -12.16 0.27 -11.14
N SER A 119 -11.04 0.17 -10.43
CA SER A 119 -10.88 -0.87 -9.41
C SER A 119 -11.66 -0.50 -8.15
N TYR A 120 -12.32 -1.52 -7.60
CA TYR A 120 -12.88 -1.63 -6.25
C TYR A 120 -14.18 -0.90 -5.91
N SER A 121 -14.65 0.11 -6.67
CA SER A 121 -15.96 0.72 -6.40
C SER A 121 -16.77 1.03 -7.65
N ASP A 122 -17.78 0.21 -7.91
CA ASP A 122 -18.76 0.39 -9.00
C ASP A 122 -20.20 0.62 -8.48
N GLY A 123 -20.35 0.81 -7.16
CA GLY A 123 -21.65 1.03 -6.53
C GLY A 123 -22.19 2.44 -6.77
N GLU A 124 -23.51 2.58 -6.87
CA GLU A 124 -24.19 3.88 -7.08
C GLU A 124 -23.84 4.93 -6.01
N ASN A 125 -23.61 4.46 -4.77
CA ASN A 125 -23.26 5.28 -3.62
C ASN A 125 -21.75 5.45 -3.41
N ALA A 126 -20.91 4.88 -4.29
CA ALA A 126 -19.48 5.04 -4.17
C ALA A 126 -19.08 6.50 -4.40
N LYS A 127 -18.10 6.97 -3.63
CA LYS A 127 -17.56 8.33 -3.77
C LYS A 127 -16.98 8.49 -5.18
N LYS A 128 -17.60 9.37 -5.97
CA LYS A 128 -17.16 9.66 -7.34
C LYS A 128 -15.99 10.64 -7.29
N LEU A 129 -14.79 10.13 -7.54
CA LEU A 129 -13.57 10.93 -7.60
C LEU A 129 -13.38 11.50 -9.00
N THR A 130 -12.96 12.77 -9.06
CA THR A 130 -12.66 13.45 -10.32
C THR A 130 -11.25 13.11 -10.80
N ASP A 131 -10.95 13.41 -12.07
CA ASP A 131 -9.59 13.27 -12.60
C ASP A 131 -8.57 14.11 -11.82
N GLU A 132 -8.97 15.27 -11.31
CA GLU A 132 -8.12 16.11 -10.48
C GLU A 132 -7.80 15.46 -9.13
N ASP A 133 -8.78 14.78 -8.52
CA ASP A 133 -8.57 14.04 -7.27
C ASP A 133 -7.56 12.89 -7.48
N TYR A 134 -7.73 12.11 -8.55
CA TYR A 134 -6.78 11.07 -8.92
C TYR A 134 -5.38 11.63 -9.15
N LYS A 135 -5.26 12.76 -9.86
CA LYS A 135 -3.96 13.42 -10.07
C LYS A 135 -3.31 13.82 -8.74
N LYS A 136 -4.06 14.42 -7.82
CA LYS A 136 -3.55 14.81 -6.49
C LYS A 136 -3.10 13.60 -5.67
N MET A 137 -3.88 12.52 -5.65
CA MET A 137 -3.52 11.27 -4.97
C MET A 137 -2.26 10.65 -5.57
N GLN A 138 -2.17 10.58 -6.90
CA GLN A 138 -0.98 10.11 -7.60
C GLN A 138 0.25 10.95 -7.23
N GLU A 139 0.15 12.29 -7.30
CA GLU A 139 1.25 13.19 -6.96
C GLU A 139 1.72 13.06 -5.51
N LYS A 140 0.82 12.73 -4.57
CA LYS A 140 1.19 12.40 -3.18
C LYS A 140 1.92 11.06 -3.12
N PHE A 141 1.35 10.02 -3.73
CA PHE A 141 1.85 8.65 -3.65
C PHE A 141 3.23 8.48 -4.29
N VAL A 142 3.48 9.07 -5.47
CA VAL A 142 4.78 8.98 -6.14
C VAL A 142 5.92 9.68 -5.38
N LYS A 143 5.60 10.55 -4.42
CA LYS A 143 6.60 11.22 -3.57
C LYS A 143 7.03 10.40 -2.36
N THR A 144 6.32 9.31 -2.05
CA THR A 144 6.65 8.40 -0.94
C THR A 144 8.02 7.76 -1.15
N ASN A 145 8.75 7.49 -0.06
CA ASN A 145 10.07 6.86 -0.15
C ASN A 145 9.97 5.45 -0.72
N LYS A 146 8.90 4.70 -0.39
CA LYS A 146 8.69 3.36 -0.93
C LYS A 146 8.54 3.37 -2.45
N PHE A 147 7.75 4.29 -3.00
CA PHE A 147 7.60 4.41 -4.46
C PHE A 147 8.93 4.75 -5.14
N LYS A 148 9.67 5.74 -4.63
CA LYS A 148 10.99 6.13 -5.15
C LYS A 148 12.03 5.00 -5.12
N GLN A 149 12.02 4.20 -4.06
CA GLN A 149 12.90 3.02 -3.98
C GLN A 149 12.59 2.04 -5.11
N LEU A 150 11.30 1.79 -5.36
CA LEU A 150 10.86 0.87 -6.41
C LEU A 150 11.09 1.41 -7.83
N GLU A 151 10.93 2.71 -8.08
CA GLU A 151 11.35 3.35 -9.35
C GLU A 151 12.84 3.13 -9.61
N GLY A 152 13.68 3.30 -8.58
CA GLY A 152 15.10 2.99 -8.67
C GLY A 152 15.35 1.53 -9.08
N TYR A 153 14.61 0.56 -8.52
CA TYR A 153 14.73 -0.84 -8.93
C TYR A 153 14.27 -1.11 -10.38
N VAL A 154 13.32 -0.34 -10.92
CA VAL A 154 12.87 -0.47 -12.32
C VAL A 154 13.88 0.11 -13.31
N GLU A 155 14.55 1.22 -12.98
CA GLU A 155 15.67 1.72 -13.80
C GLU A 155 16.89 0.78 -13.78
N ILE A 156 17.10 0.01 -12.71
CA ILE A 156 18.25 -0.90 -12.57
C ILE A 156 18.00 -2.28 -13.23
N GLN A 157 16.77 -2.64 -13.61
CA GLN A 157 16.58 -3.81 -14.46
C GLN A 157 16.99 -3.45 -15.90
N PRO A 158 18.10 -4.02 -16.44
CA PRO A 158 18.38 -3.82 -17.85
C PRO A 158 17.19 -4.37 -18.63
N VAL A 159 16.55 -3.51 -19.43
CA VAL A 159 15.66 -3.97 -20.48
C VAL A 159 16.53 -4.84 -21.37
N GLN A 160 16.44 -6.16 -21.23
CA GLN A 160 17.09 -7.06 -22.17
C GLN A 160 16.50 -6.68 -23.53
N PRO A 161 17.31 -6.23 -24.50
CA PRO A 161 16.78 -5.92 -25.82
C PRO A 161 16.12 -7.21 -26.32
N LEU A 162 14.84 -7.10 -26.68
CA LEU A 162 14.14 -8.14 -27.42
C LEU A 162 15.01 -8.48 -28.64
N GLN A 163 15.74 -9.58 -28.54
CA GLN A 163 16.45 -10.15 -29.66
C GLN A 163 15.37 -10.75 -30.57
N ASN A 164 14.93 -9.96 -31.54
CA ASN A 164 14.14 -10.46 -32.65
C ASN A 164 14.96 -11.55 -33.36
N LYS A 165 14.46 -12.78 -33.31
CA LYS A 165 14.82 -13.87 -34.22
C LYS A 165 13.57 -14.37 -34.91
#